data_AF-A0A6L8DZ66-F1
#
_entry.id   AF-A0A6L8DZ66-F1
#
_cell.length_a   1.000
_cell.length_b   1.000
_cell.length_c   1.000
_cell.angle_alpha   90.00
_cell.angle_beta   90.00
_cell.angle_gamma   90.00
#
_symmetry.space_group_name_H-M   'P 1'
#
loop_
_entity.id
_entity.type
_entity.pdbx_description
1 polymer ?
#
loop_
_entity_poly.entity_id
_entity_poly.type
_entity_poly.pdbx_seq_one_letter_code
_entity_poly.pdbx_strand_id
1 'polypeptide(L)'
;MSTGQMEQRLDNVERRVDRIEQILPTLATREDLKRAIAPLATKADLREFEQRLRTHFDVVTEGLRGDIRLVAEAVAALSERVR
;
A
#
# COMPACT_ATOMS: atom_id res chain seq x y z
N MET A 1 52.94 7.66 10.77
CA MET A 1 52.44 7.97 9.41
C MET A 1 53.48 8.82 8.73
N SER A 2 53.87 8.47 7.50
CA SER A 2 54.77 9.32 6.69
C SER A 2 53.99 10.43 5.98
N THR A 3 54.67 11.49 5.56
CA THR A 3 54.08 12.59 4.78
C THR A 3 53.39 12.08 3.50
N GLY A 4 54.02 11.14 2.77
CA GLY A 4 53.41 10.54 1.57
C GLY A 4 52.15 9.70 1.86
N GLN A 5 52.04 9.07 3.04
CA GLN A 5 50.79 8.41 3.45
C GLN A 5 49.68 9.42 3.74
N MET A 6 50.03 10.63 4.17
CA MET A 6 49.07 11.71 4.42
C MET A 6 48.58 12.33 3.11
N GLU A 7 49.48 12.61 2.17
CA GLU A 7 49.14 13.08 0.82
C GLU A 7 48.18 12.12 0.12
N GLN A 8 48.52 10.82 0.09
CA GLN A 8 47.66 9.80 -0.50
C GLN A 8 46.25 9.76 0.11
N ARG A 9 46.13 10.02 1.43
CA ARG A 9 44.83 10.09 2.10
C ARG A 9 44.04 11.34 1.73
N LEU A 10 44.71 12.48 1.55
CA LEU A 10 44.09 13.73 1.12
C LEU A 10 43.53 13.60 -0.29
N ASP A 11 44.30 13.08 -1.24
CA ASP A 11 43.84 12.82 -2.62
C ASP A 11 42.60 11.92 -2.64
N ASN A 12 42.59 10.90 -1.77
CA ASN A 12 41.46 9.99 -1.66
C ASN A 12 40.21 10.66 -1.06
N VAL A 13 40.39 11.62 -0.16
CA VAL A 13 39.29 12.42 0.39
C VAL A 13 38.75 13.35 -0.68
N GLU A 14 39.61 14.05 -1.41
CA GLU A 14 39.23 14.98 -2.49
C GLU A 14 38.38 14.26 -3.55
N ARG A 15 38.86 13.13 -4.08
CA ARG A 15 38.08 12.31 -5.04
C ARG A 15 36.74 11.81 -4.48
N ARG A 16 36.63 11.62 -3.16
CA ARG A 16 35.36 11.22 -2.53
C ARG A 16 34.42 12.40 -2.37
N VAL A 17 34.94 13.58 -2.05
CA VAL A 17 34.17 14.82 -1.99
C VAL A 17 33.62 15.14 -3.36
N ASP A 18 34.43 15.09 -4.42
CA ASP A 18 33.98 15.33 -5.81
C ASP A 18 32.81 14.42 -6.19
N ARG A 19 32.90 13.13 -5.85
CA ARG A 19 31.82 12.16 -6.12
C ARG A 19 30.57 12.45 -5.30
N ILE A 20 30.72 12.86 -4.04
CA ILE A 20 29.57 13.22 -3.19
C ILE A 20 28.87 14.46 -3.75
N GLU A 21 29.63 15.48 -4.14
CA GLU A 21 29.09 16.71 -4.74
C GLU A 21 28.37 16.45 -6.05
N GLN A 22 28.83 15.49 -6.86
CA GLN A 22 28.14 15.07 -8.08
C GLN A 22 26.82 14.34 -7.82
N ILE A 23 26.72 13.55 -6.73
CA ILE A 23 25.54 12.72 -6.44
C ILE A 23 24.49 13.50 -5.64
N LEU A 24 24.88 14.41 -4.75
CA LEU A 24 23.94 15.12 -3.87
C LEU A 24 22.78 15.81 -4.61
N PRO A 25 22.98 16.48 -5.76
CA PRO A 25 21.89 17.10 -6.52
C PRO A 25 20.88 16.11 -7.11
N THR A 26 21.22 14.81 -7.23
CA THR A 26 20.33 13.79 -7.77
C THR A 26 19.47 13.12 -6.71
N LEU A 27 19.74 13.37 -5.42
CA LEU A 27 18.98 12.78 -4.33
C LEU A 27 17.68 13.55 -4.09
N ALA A 28 16.58 12.82 -3.96
CA ALA A 28 15.30 13.41 -3.59
C ALA A 28 15.40 14.06 -2.19
N THR A 29 14.85 15.26 -2.06
CA THR A 29 14.75 15.92 -0.76
C THR A 29 13.64 15.31 0.07
N ARG A 30 13.66 15.57 1.38
CA ARG A 30 12.58 15.18 2.28
C ARG A 30 11.22 15.75 1.85
N GLU A 31 11.21 16.97 1.32
CA GLU A 31 9.98 17.60 0.83
C GLU A 31 9.50 16.99 -0.49
N ASP A 32 10.40 16.49 -1.34
CA ASP A 32 10.02 15.74 -2.54
C ASP A 32 9.36 14.41 -2.17
N LEU A 33 9.94 13.68 -1.20
CA LEU A 33 9.36 12.44 -0.69
C LEU A 33 8.00 12.68 -0.04
N LYS A 34 7.85 13.71 0.80
CA LYS A 34 6.56 14.07 1.39
C LYS A 34 5.50 14.37 0.34
N ARG A 35 5.85 15.15 -0.69
CA ARG A 35 4.93 15.47 -1.80
C ARG A 35 4.54 14.23 -2.59
N ALA A 36 5.50 13.32 -2.83
CA ALA A 36 5.24 12.08 -3.54
C ALA A 36 4.30 11.13 -2.76
N ILE A 37 4.39 11.08 -1.42
CA ILE A 37 3.55 10.19 -0.59
C ILE A 37 2.24 10.85 -0.11
N ALA A 38 2.12 12.18 -0.19
CA ALA A 38 0.92 12.91 0.24
C ALA A 38 -0.42 12.39 -0.33
N PRO A 39 -0.53 11.95 -1.61
CA PRO A 39 -1.79 11.45 -2.12
C PRO A 39 -2.09 9.99 -1.75
N LEU A 40 -1.16 9.28 -1.11
CA LEU A 40 -1.33 7.87 -0.78
C LEU A 40 -2.14 7.71 0.50
N ALA A 41 -3.06 6.75 0.50
CA ALA A 41 -3.77 6.33 1.69
C ALA A 41 -2.77 5.80 2.73
N THR A 42 -2.98 6.17 3.99
CA THR A 42 -2.22 5.63 5.09
C THR A 42 -2.63 4.19 5.37
N LYS A 43 -1.78 3.46 6.10
CA LYS A 43 -2.11 2.11 6.57
C LYS A 43 -3.36 2.08 7.46
N ALA A 44 -3.64 3.16 8.20
CA ALA A 44 -4.83 3.27 9.03
C ALA A 44 -6.09 3.38 8.14
N ASP A 45 -6.04 4.23 7.12
CA ASP A 45 -7.15 4.40 6.16
C ASP A 45 -7.51 3.08 5.48
N LEU A 46 -6.50 2.29 5.09
CA LEU A 46 -6.71 0.98 4.46
C LEU A 46 -7.35 -0.03 5.41
N ARG A 47 -6.97 -0.02 6.70
CA ARG A 47 -7.57 -0.91 7.72
C ARG A 47 -9.02 -0.55 8.02
N GLU A 48 -9.31 0.75 8.06
CA GLU A 48 -10.69 1.21 8.23
C GLU A 48 -11.55 0.81 7.03
N PHE A 49 -11.03 0.98 5.81
CA PHE A 49 -11.71 0.56 4.60
C PHE A 49 -11.98 -0.95 4.57
N GLU A 50 -10.99 -1.78 4.94
CA GLU A 50 -11.15 -3.23 5.07
C GLU A 50 -12.28 -3.60 6.04
N GLN A 51 -12.33 -2.96 7.22
CA GLN A 51 -13.37 -3.21 8.20
C GLN A 51 -14.76 -2.82 7.68
N ARG A 52 -14.86 -1.67 7.01
CA ARG A 52 -16.13 -1.22 6.39
C ARG A 52 -16.60 -2.21 5.32
N LEU A 53 -15.69 -2.67 4.46
CA LEU A 53 -16.01 -3.68 3.46
C LEU A 53 -16.53 -4.96 4.10
N ARG A 54 -15.84 -5.48 5.12
CA ARG A 54 -16.26 -6.70 5.81
C ARG A 54 -17.68 -6.58 6.36
N THR A 55 -17.97 -5.52 7.11
CA THR A 55 -19.31 -5.28 7.64
C THR A 55 -20.36 -5.17 6.54
N HIS A 56 -20.05 -4.47 5.45
CA HIS A 56 -20.97 -4.34 4.32
C HIS A 56 -21.24 -5.70 3.65
N PHE A 57 -20.21 -6.50 3.43
CA PHE A 57 -20.33 -7.83 2.83
C PHE A 57 -21.07 -8.82 3.74
N ASP A 58 -20.91 -8.72 5.07
CA ASP A 58 -21.68 -9.53 6.01
C ASP A 58 -23.19 -9.27 5.84
N VAL A 59 -23.60 -7.99 5.77
CA VAL A 59 -24.99 -7.60 5.53
C VAL A 59 -25.52 -8.11 4.20
N VAL A 60 -24.75 -7.90 3.11
CA VAL A 60 -25.14 -8.37 1.77
C VAL A 60 -25.27 -9.90 1.73
N THR A 61 -24.34 -10.62 2.36
CA THR A 61 -24.34 -12.09 2.37
C THR A 61 -25.54 -12.64 3.14
N GLU A 62 -25.89 -12.05 4.29
CA GLU A 62 -27.09 -12.45 5.02
C GLU A 62 -28.37 -12.14 4.24
N GLY A 63 -28.46 -10.98 3.58
CA GLY A 63 -29.59 -10.64 2.70
C GLY A 63 -29.76 -11.64 1.57
N LEU A 64 -28.67 -11.92 0.84
CA LEU A 64 -28.68 -12.90 -0.26
C LEU A 64 -29.05 -14.31 0.22
N ARG A 65 -28.59 -14.73 1.40
CA ARG A 65 -28.99 -16.02 1.98
C ARG A 65 -30.50 -16.07 2.23
N GLY A 66 -31.07 -14.97 2.72
CA GLY A 66 -32.52 -14.83 2.90
C GLY A 66 -33.28 -14.94 1.58
N ASP A 67 -32.86 -14.20 0.56
CA ASP A 67 -33.49 -14.19 -0.76
C ASP A 67 -33.43 -15.57 -1.43
N ILE A 68 -32.26 -16.23 -1.39
CA ILE A 68 -32.08 -17.58 -1.92
C ILE A 68 -33.02 -18.57 -1.24
N ARG A 69 -33.18 -18.46 0.08
CA ARG A 69 -34.09 -19.32 0.83
C ARG A 69 -35.54 -19.13 0.40
N LEU A 70 -35.98 -17.88 0.28
CA LEU A 70 -37.34 -17.55 -0.14
C LEU A 70 -37.62 -18.08 -1.55
N VAL A 71 -36.68 -17.91 -2.48
CA VAL A 71 -36.78 -18.46 -3.84
C VAL A 71 -36.85 -19.99 -3.81
N ALA A 72 -36.01 -20.65 -3.02
CA ALA A 72 -36.01 -22.11 -2.90
C ALA A 72 -37.36 -22.64 -2.37
N GLU A 73 -37.91 -21.99 -1.34
CA GLU A 73 -39.23 -22.34 -0.78
C GLU A 73 -40.35 -22.13 -1.80
N ALA A 74 -40.33 -21.02 -2.55
CA ALA A 74 -41.31 -20.76 -3.61
C ALA A 74 -41.24 -21.78 -4.76
N VAL A 75 -40.02 -22.15 -5.19
CA VAL A 75 -39.80 -23.17 -6.22
C VAL A 75 -40.29 -24.54 -5.75
N ALA A 76 -40.04 -24.91 -4.49
CA ALA A 76 -40.53 -26.16 -3.91
C ALA A 76 -42.07 -26.21 -3.90
N ALA A 77 -42.72 -25.15 -3.41
CA ALA A 77 -44.19 -25.06 -3.37
C ALA A 77 -44.83 -25.10 -4.78
N LEU A 78 -44.21 -24.44 -5.76
CA LEU A 78 -44.66 -24.52 -7.15
C LEU A 78 -44.50 -25.93 -7.72
N SER A 79 -43.39 -26.60 -7.41
CA SER A 79 -43.12 -27.97 -7.87
C SER A 79 -44.12 -28.98 -7.31
N GLU A 80 -44.60 -28.78 -6.07
CA GLU A 80 -45.67 -29.59 -5.50
C GLU A 80 -47.03 -29.34 -6.17
N ARG A 81 -47.33 -28.09 -6.54
CA ARG A 81 -48.60 -27.71 -7.16
C ARG A 81 -48.73 -28.18 -8.61
N VAL A 82 -47.62 -28.35 -9.31
CA VAL A 82 -47.55 -28.77 -10.72
C VAL A 82 -47.42 -30.30 -10.86
N ARG A 83 -47.21 -31.03 -9.75
CA ARG A 83 -47.31 -32.49 -9.68
C ARG A 83 -48.75 -32.94 -9.51
#